data_AF-A0A923GGY0-F1
#
_entry.id   AF-A0A923GGY0-F1
#
_cell.length_a   1.000
_cell.length_b   1.000
_cell.length_c   1.000
_cell.angle_alpha   90.00
_cell.angle_beta   90.00
_cell.angle_gamma   90.00
#
_symmetry.space_group_name_H-M   'P 1'
#
loop_
_entity.id
_entity.type
_entity.pdbx_description
1 polymer ?
#
loop_
_entity_poly.entity_id
_entity_poly.type
_entity_poly.pdbx_seq_one_letter_code
_entity_poly.pdbx_strand_id
1 'polypeptide(L)' 'MIDYLQDAGVVDPWPGTWLAHQDRDKCEFALMGLEARYGVQLRRDYQTVAELAAGLCKAMELL' A
#
# COMPACT_ATOMS: atom_id res chain seq x y z
N MET A 1 -8.56 -2.72 -1.22
CA MET A 1 -7.16 -2.19 -1.31
C MET A 1 -6.97 -1.11 -0.26
N ILE A 2 -7.89 -0.15 -0.24
CA ILE A 2 -8.02 0.88 0.80
C ILE A 2 -8.20 0.30 2.21
N ASP A 3 -8.85 -0.87 2.33
CA ASP A 3 -9.16 -1.52 3.61
C ASP A 3 -7.90 -1.86 4.42
N TYR A 4 -6.82 -2.32 3.78
CA TYR A 4 -5.54 -2.62 4.45
C TYR A 4 -4.82 -1.37 4.96
N LEU A 5 -4.98 -0.25 4.26
CA LEU A 5 -4.46 1.04 4.71
C LEU A 5 -5.28 1.56 5.90
N GLN A 6 -6.61 1.42 5.85
CA GLN A 6 -7.47 1.78 6.99
C GLN A 6 -7.21 0.90 8.22
N ASP A 7 -7.03 -0.42 8.03
CA ASP A 7 -6.68 -1.37 9.09
C ASP A 7 -5.33 -1.04 9.74
N ALA A 8 -4.38 -0.54 8.95
CA ALA A 8 -3.11 -0.03 9.46
C ALA A 8 -3.24 1.33 10.17
N GLY A 9 -4.41 1.98 10.12
CA GLY A 9 -4.66 3.28 10.76
C GLY A 9 -4.42 4.49 9.86
N VAL A 10 -4.40 4.32 8.54
CA VAL A 10 -4.46 5.43 7.57
C VAL A 10 -5.87 6.01 7.60
N VAL A 11 -6.06 7.06 8.40
CA VAL A 11 -7.29 7.84 8.44
C VAL A 11 -7.31 8.68 7.18
N ASP A 12 -8.06 8.21 6.18
CA ASP A 12 -8.34 8.87 4.90
C ASP A 12 -7.36 8.56 3.72
N PRO A 13 -7.50 7.39 3.08
CA PRO A 13 -6.61 6.93 2.01
C PRO A 13 -7.08 7.42 0.63
N TRP A 14 -7.04 8.73 0.42
CA TRP A 14 -7.19 9.32 -0.91
C TRP A 14 -5.95 9.07 -1.77
N PRO A 15 -6.06 9.13 -3.11
CA PRO A 15 -4.91 8.96 -4.00
C PRO A 15 -3.73 9.89 -3.66
N GLY A 16 -4.01 11.11 -3.20
CA GLY A 16 -3.01 12.09 -2.79
C GLY A 16 -2.51 11.96 -1.34
N THR A 17 -3.00 10.98 -0.58
CA THR A 17 -2.54 10.74 0.79
C THR A 17 -1.10 10.28 0.77
N TRP A 18 -0.25 11.03 1.46
CA TRP A 18 1.17 10.74 1.57
C TRP A 18 1.40 9.58 2.54
N LEU A 19 2.00 8.50 2.03
CA LEU A 19 2.46 7.37 2.84
C LEU A 19 3.75 7.74 3.59
N ALA A 20 4.57 8.65 3.05
CA ALA A 20 5.80 9.10 3.70
C ALA A 20 5.57 9.85 5.03
N HIS A 21 4.35 10.37 5.26
CA HIS A 21 3.97 11.04 6.52
C HIS A 21 3.25 10.09 7.50
N GLN A 22 2.95 8.87 7.08
CA GLN A 22 2.40 7.83 7.94
C GLN A 22 3.52 7.17 8.74
N ASP A 23 3.15 6.54 9.85
CA ASP A 23 4.06 5.69 10.61
C ASP A 23 4.59 4.57 9.68
N ARG A 24 5.91 4.42 9.65
CA ARG A 24 6.60 3.46 8.78
C ARG A 24 6.13 2.03 9.06
N ASP A 25 5.90 1.70 10.32
CA ASP A 25 5.50 0.36 10.74
C ASP A 25 4.08 0.04 10.27
N LYS A 26 3.20 1.05 10.27
CA LYS A 26 1.82 0.93 9.74
C LYS A 26 1.80 0.71 8.24
N CYS A 27 2.61 1.47 7.50
CA CYS A 27 2.75 1.28 6.06
C CYS A 27 3.31 -0.11 5.73
N GLU A 28 4.32 -0.56 6.47
CA GLU A 28 4.91 -1.87 6.28
C GLU A 28 3.92 -3.01 6.57
N PHE A 29 3.11 -2.88 7.63
CA PHE A 29 2.04 -3.83 7.93
C PHE A 29 1.00 -3.92 6.80
N ALA A 30 0.54 -2.77 6.28
CA ALA A 30 -0.40 -2.72 5.17
C ALA A 30 0.19 -3.38 3.90
N LEU A 31 1.46 -3.12 3.60
CA LEU A 31 2.18 -3.72 2.48
C LEU A 31 2.27 -5.24 2.60
N MET A 32 2.67 -5.76 3.77
CA MET A 32 2.75 -7.20 4.02
C MET A 32 1.37 -7.87 3.85
N GLY A 33 0.30 -7.23 4.31
CA GLY A 33 -1.06 -7.73 4.13
C GLY A 33 -1.48 -7.82 2.65
N LEU A 34 -1.10 -6.83 1.84
CA LEU A 34 -1.36 -6.82 0.40
C LEU A 34 -0.55 -7.89 -0.34
N GLU A 35 0.74 -8.04 -0.02
CA GLU A 35 1.60 -9.06 -0.61
C GLU A 35 1.09 -10.48 -0.33
N ALA A 36 0.74 -10.77 0.92
CA ALA A 36 0.23 -12.08 1.32
C ALA A 36 -1.11 -12.41 0.63
N ARG A 37 -1.98 -11.41 0.44
CA ARG A 37 -3.29 -11.62 -0.21
C ARG A 37 -3.18 -11.90 -1.70
N TYR A 38 -2.34 -11.16 -2.40
CA TYR A 38 -2.26 -11.21 -3.86
C TYR A 38 -1.08 -12.06 -4.36
N GLY A 39 -0.23 -12.57 -3.48
CA GLY A 39 0.94 -13.36 -3.86
C GLY A 39 1.98 -12.56 -4.64
N VAL A 40 2.04 -11.23 -4.43
CA VAL A 40 2.95 -10.32 -5.13
C VAL A 40 4.06 -9.83 -4.21
N GLN A 41 5.11 -9.27 -4.80
CA GLN A 41 6.12 -8.50 -4.09
C GLN A 41 6.04 -7.03 -4.51
N LEU A 42 5.81 -6.14 -3.54
CA LEU A 42 5.64 -4.70 -3.73
C LEU A 42 6.94 -3.94 -3.44
N ARG A 43 7.07 -2.70 -3.92
CA ARG A 43 8.18 -1.85 -3.49
C ARG A 43 7.89 -1.21 -2.13
N ARG A 44 8.91 -0.64 -1.49
CA ARG A 44 8.81 0.00 -0.17
C ARG A 44 9.01 1.52 -0.21
N ASP A 45 9.16 2.08 -1.40
CA ASP A 45 9.48 3.48 -1.64
C ASP A 45 8.29 4.29 -2.20
N TYR A 46 7.07 3.79 -2.04
CA TYR A 46 5.86 4.50 -2.46
C TYR A 46 5.63 5.74 -1.60
N GLN A 47 5.46 6.88 -2.26
CA GLN A 47 5.21 8.16 -1.59
C GLN A 47 3.73 8.40 -1.33
N THR A 48 2.86 7.88 -2.18
CA THR A 48 1.41 8.10 -2.12
C THR A 48 0.61 6.82 -2.27
N VAL A 49 -0.66 6.85 -1.83
CA VAL A 49 -1.60 5.75 -2.04
C VAL A 49 -1.79 5.45 -3.53
N ALA A 50 -1.77 6.47 -4.40
CA ALA A 50 -1.86 6.27 -5.85
C ALA A 50 -0.68 5.46 -6.41
N GLU A 51 0.56 5.76 -5.97
CA GLU A 51 1.75 5.01 -6.40
C GLU A 51 1.72 3.56 -5.90
N LEU A 52 1.29 3.35 -4.65
CA LEU A 52 1.08 2.01 -4.12
C LEU A 52 0.04 1.24 -4.93
N ALA A 53 -1.10 1.87 -5.24
CA ALA A 53 -2.16 1.25 -6.02
C ALA A 53 -1.69 0.84 -7.42
N ALA A 54 -0.99 1.75 -8.12
CA ALA A 54 -0.40 1.47 -9.42
C ALA A 54 0.67 0.36 -9.36
N GLY A 55 1.51 0.37 -8.31
CA GLY A 55 2.50 -0.66 -8.05
C GLY A 55 1.89 -2.05 -7.88
N LEU A 56 0.79 -2.13 -7.12
CA LEU A 56 0.05 -3.38 -6.93
C LEU A 56 -0.63 -3.85 -8.20
N CYS A 57 -1.31 -2.98 -8.93
CA CYS A 57 -1.92 -3.35 -10.22
C CYS A 57 -0.88 -3.91 -11.18
N LYS A 58 0.27 -3.24 -11.33
CA LYS A 58 1.36 -3.73 -12.18
C LYS A 58 1.91 -5.08 -11.71
N ALA A 59 2.04 -5.28 -10.40
CA ALA A 59 2.52 -6.55 -9.86
C ALA A 59 1.51 -7.69 -10.10
N MET A 60 0.22 -7.40 -10.08
CA MET A 60 -0.84 -8.36 -10.39
C MET A 60 -0.94 -8.68 -11.89
N GLU A 61 -0.61 -7.75 -12.78
CA GLU A 61 -0.54 -8.00 -14.24
C GLU A 61 0.66 -8.87 -14.63
N LEU A 62 1.66 -9.00 -13.75
CA LEU A 62 2.87 -9.79 -13.95
C LEU A 62 2.80 -11.19 -13.31
N LEU A 63 1.67 -11.55 -12.69
CA LEU A 63 1.34 -12.88 -12.17
C LEU A 63 0.66 -13.75 -13.24
#